data_AF-D3SDC5-F1
#
_entry.id   AF-D3SDC5-F1
#
_cell.length_a   1.000
_cell.length_b   1.000
_cell.length_c   1.000
_cell.angle_alpha   90.00
_cell.angle_beta   90.00
_cell.angle_gamma   90.00
#
_symmetry.space_group_name_H-M   'P 1'
#
loop_
_entity.id
_entity.type
_entity.pdbx_description
1 polymer ?
#
loop_
_entity_poly.entity_id
_entity_poly.type
_entity_poly.pdbx_seq_one_letter_code
_entity_poly.pdbx_strand_id
1 'polypeptide(L)'
;MSRSRHRVSLQLRPCSDDLSDEELRAILRAADDLIMSGGRNLLAKVLKGSRAKKVLELGLDDNPAHGFYRSLSEDETLARIDRAIVGGWLAIEYDGRLPLLVFTDRGWAIEREVRARELFDQLAENARRGPPFEVEMLRDRNRSMIWRLLDLVEASHDPDFIALLQAWGEIDYRKVRQRIRSVIAQLQAARTTGSE
;
A
#
# COMPACT_ATOMS: atom_id res chain seq x y z
N MET A 1 36.17 10.48 14.02
CA MET A 1 35.67 11.62 13.21
C MET A 1 35.03 11.08 11.94
N SER A 2 33.70 11.04 11.87
CA SER A 2 33.00 10.52 10.69
C SER A 2 33.00 11.58 9.59
N ARG A 3 33.56 11.26 8.41
CA ARG A 3 33.50 12.13 7.23
C ARG A 3 32.02 12.42 6.93
N SER A 4 31.58 13.66 7.10
CA SER A 4 30.26 14.13 6.63
C SER A 4 30.14 13.78 5.15
N ARG A 5 29.38 12.73 4.86
CA ARG A 5 29.17 12.22 3.52
C ARG A 5 28.17 13.14 2.83
N HIS A 6 28.59 13.88 1.80
CA HIS A 6 27.75 14.83 1.08
C HIS A 6 26.46 14.16 0.57
N ARG A 7 25.29 14.65 1.00
CA ARG A 7 23.99 14.13 0.55
C ARG A 7 23.88 14.18 -0.97
N VAL A 8 23.20 13.21 -1.57
CA VAL A 8 22.86 13.31 -3.00
C VAL A 8 21.95 14.53 -3.17
N SER A 9 22.35 15.44 -4.05
CA SER A 9 21.57 16.64 -4.36
C SER A 9 20.22 16.23 -4.97
N LEU A 10 19.15 16.81 -4.43
CA LEU A 10 17.79 16.63 -4.92
C LEU A 10 17.30 17.95 -5.49
N GLN A 11 16.90 17.94 -6.76
CA GLN A 11 16.29 19.08 -7.45
C GLN A 11 14.92 18.63 -7.96
N LEU A 12 13.86 19.14 -7.33
CA LEU A 12 12.50 18.86 -7.73
C LEU A 12 12.17 19.60 -9.03
N ARG A 13 11.60 18.89 -9.98
CA ARG A 13 11.17 19.45 -11.26
C ARG A 13 9.82 20.14 -11.07
N PRO A 14 9.61 21.32 -11.68
CA PRO A 14 8.28 21.91 -11.73
C PRO A 14 7.37 21.02 -12.58
N CYS A 15 6.11 20.93 -12.20
CA CYS A 15 5.03 20.35 -12.99
C CYS A 15 3.94 21.42 -13.10
N SER A 16 3.57 21.79 -14.32
CA SER A 16 2.55 22.83 -14.58
C SER A 16 1.15 22.36 -14.23
N ASP A 17 0.92 21.05 -14.31
CA ASP A 17 -0.39 20.44 -14.22
C ASP A 17 -0.61 19.89 -12.81
N ASP A 18 -1.84 19.98 -12.32
CA ASP A 18 -2.25 19.26 -11.13
C ASP A 18 -2.39 17.77 -11.43
N LEU A 19 -2.11 16.94 -10.41
CA LEU A 19 -2.34 15.51 -10.51
C LEU A 19 -3.84 15.24 -10.43
N SER A 20 -4.35 14.47 -11.38
CA SER A 20 -5.67 13.87 -11.23
C SER A 20 -5.70 12.87 -10.06
N ASP A 21 -6.89 12.55 -9.55
CA ASP A 21 -7.05 11.57 -8.48
C ASP A 21 -6.50 10.18 -8.87
N GLU A 22 -6.66 9.79 -10.14
CA GLU A 22 -6.13 8.53 -10.67
C GLU A 22 -4.60 8.54 -10.68
N GLU A 23 -3.99 9.62 -11.18
CA GLU A 23 -2.54 9.80 -11.20
C GLU A 23 -1.94 9.77 -9.79
N LEU A 24 -2.56 10.49 -8.85
CA LEU A 24 -2.11 10.51 -7.47
C LEU A 24 -2.17 9.10 -6.86
N ARG A 25 -3.27 8.36 -7.04
CA ARG A 25 -3.40 6.98 -6.56
C ARG A 25 -2.38 6.07 -7.21
N ALA A 26 -2.14 6.18 -8.52
CA ALA A 26 -1.14 5.37 -9.21
C ALA A 26 0.28 5.64 -8.69
N ILE A 27 0.63 6.90 -8.45
CA ILE A 27 1.94 7.27 -7.87
C ILE A 27 2.09 6.68 -6.46
N LEU A 28 1.09 6.84 -5.59
CA LEU A 28 1.13 6.30 -4.23
C LEU A 28 1.19 4.78 -4.22
N ARG A 29 0.40 4.13 -5.09
CA ARG A 29 0.35 2.67 -5.21
C ARG A 29 1.68 2.09 -5.71
N ALA A 30 2.32 2.75 -6.67
CA ALA A 30 3.65 2.38 -7.14
C ALA A 30 4.75 2.67 -6.10
N ALA A 31 4.54 3.65 -5.22
CA ALA A 31 5.48 4.00 -4.17
C ALA A 31 5.44 3.05 -2.97
N ASP A 32 4.32 2.36 -2.70
CA ASP A 32 4.15 1.43 -1.55
C ASP A 32 5.32 0.43 -1.43
N ASP A 33 5.70 -0.22 -2.52
CA ASP A 33 6.79 -1.20 -2.56
C ASP A 33 8.20 -0.57 -2.49
N LEU A 34 8.29 0.76 -2.55
CA LEU A 34 9.53 1.55 -2.59
C LEU A 34 9.75 2.41 -1.34
N ILE A 35 8.76 2.50 -0.44
CA ILE A 35 8.88 3.31 0.77
C ILE A 35 10.07 2.83 1.60
N MET A 36 10.91 3.79 2.02
CA MET A 36 12.14 3.53 2.79
C MET A 36 13.18 2.63 2.10
N SER A 37 13.05 2.34 0.80
CA SER A 37 13.98 1.48 0.06
C SER A 37 14.39 2.02 -1.31
N GLY A 38 13.61 2.94 -1.88
CA GLY A 38 13.85 3.53 -3.20
C GLY A 38 13.59 5.04 -3.25
N GLY A 39 14.28 5.71 -4.17
CA GLY A 39 14.08 7.12 -4.48
C GLY A 39 13.24 7.33 -5.75
N ARG A 40 12.92 8.59 -6.04
CA ARG A 40 12.05 9.00 -7.17
C ARG A 40 12.42 8.43 -8.55
N ASN A 41 13.71 8.24 -8.82
CA ASN A 41 14.15 7.71 -10.13
C ASN A 41 13.79 6.22 -10.29
N LEU A 42 13.78 5.45 -9.20
CA LEU A 42 13.32 4.08 -9.25
C LEU A 42 11.79 4.03 -9.38
N LEU A 43 11.07 4.90 -8.66
CA LEU A 43 9.62 5.04 -8.82
C LEU A 43 9.23 5.40 -10.26
N ALA A 44 9.96 6.33 -10.89
CA ALA A 44 9.74 6.69 -12.29
C ALA A 44 9.88 5.48 -13.22
N LYS A 45 10.86 4.60 -12.98
CA LYS A 45 11.04 3.36 -13.76
C LYS A 45 9.87 2.40 -13.60
N VAL A 46 9.35 2.25 -12.38
CA VAL A 46 8.16 1.42 -12.11
C VAL A 46 6.95 1.97 -12.87
N LEU A 47 6.63 3.26 -12.68
CA LEU A 47 5.50 3.91 -13.35
C LEU A 47 5.63 3.92 -14.88
N LYS A 48 6.87 3.93 -15.42
CA LYS A 48 7.14 3.81 -16.85
C LYS A 48 7.00 2.39 -17.41
N GLY A 49 6.89 1.38 -16.56
CA GLY A 49 6.82 -0.01 -16.99
C GLY A 49 8.18 -0.58 -17.38
N SER A 50 9.26 -0.04 -16.79
CA SER A 50 10.62 -0.44 -17.12
C SER A 50 10.88 -1.90 -16.75
N ARG A 51 11.66 -2.59 -17.59
CA ARG A 51 12.20 -3.94 -17.31
C ARG A 51 13.66 -3.89 -16.86
N ALA A 52 14.11 -2.76 -16.33
CA ALA A 52 15.49 -2.64 -15.83
C ALA A 52 15.76 -3.70 -14.77
N LYS A 53 16.98 -4.27 -14.75
CA LYS A 53 17.39 -5.35 -13.85
C LYS A 53 16.94 -5.14 -12.40
N LYS A 54 17.13 -3.92 -11.87
CA LYS A 54 16.75 -3.58 -10.50
C LYS A 54 15.24 -3.58 -10.22
N VAL A 55 14.41 -3.29 -11.23
CA VAL A 55 12.93 -3.37 -11.12
C VAL A 55 12.52 -4.82 -10.96
N LEU A 56 13.03 -5.69 -11.84
CA LEU A 56 12.73 -7.12 -11.84
C LEU A 56 13.28 -7.85 -10.61
N GLU A 57 14.52 -7.55 -10.20
CA GLU A 57 15.14 -8.16 -9.01
C GLU A 57 14.40 -7.85 -7.71
N LEU A 58 13.67 -6.73 -7.67
CA LEU A 58 12.86 -6.32 -6.54
C LEU A 58 11.38 -6.69 -6.69
N GLY A 59 10.98 -7.36 -7.78
CA GLY A 59 9.58 -7.71 -8.05
C GLY A 59 8.66 -6.50 -8.26
N LEU A 60 9.22 -5.34 -8.59
CA LEU A 60 8.46 -4.10 -8.72
C LEU A 60 7.60 -4.04 -9.99
N ASP A 61 7.80 -4.99 -10.91
CA ASP A 61 6.96 -5.19 -12.08
C ASP A 61 5.64 -5.89 -11.78
N ASP A 62 5.49 -6.52 -10.60
CA ASP A 62 4.21 -7.06 -10.13
C ASP A 62 3.29 -5.99 -9.51
N ASN A 63 3.79 -4.75 -9.37
CA ASN A 63 3.00 -3.65 -8.84
C ASN A 63 1.84 -3.30 -9.81
N PRO A 64 0.59 -3.15 -9.32
CA PRO A 64 -0.56 -2.83 -10.18
C PRO A 64 -0.45 -1.53 -10.99
N ALA A 65 0.35 -0.58 -10.51
CA ALA A 65 0.62 0.69 -11.20
C ALA A 65 1.87 0.64 -12.10
N HIS A 66 2.49 -0.53 -12.30
CA HIS A 66 3.60 -0.69 -13.24
C HIS A 66 3.18 -0.33 -14.65
N GLY A 67 3.90 0.61 -15.25
CA GLY A 67 3.59 1.08 -16.60
C GLY A 67 2.37 2.00 -16.72
N PHE A 68 1.80 2.48 -15.61
CA PHE A 68 0.70 3.47 -15.62
C PHE A 68 1.02 4.69 -16.51
N TYR A 69 2.26 5.17 -16.45
CA TYR A 69 2.73 6.28 -17.28
C TYR A 69 3.45 5.85 -18.55
N ARG A 70 3.33 4.62 -19.05
CA ARG A 70 4.12 4.10 -20.19
C ARG A 70 4.25 5.07 -21.38
N SER A 71 3.22 5.86 -21.67
CA SER A 71 3.20 6.82 -22.78
C SER A 71 3.97 8.13 -22.54
N LEU A 72 4.22 8.53 -21.29
CA LEU A 72 4.90 9.79 -20.99
C LEU A 72 6.43 9.67 -21.17
N SER A 73 7.13 10.78 -21.27
CA SER A 73 8.59 10.79 -21.13
C SER A 73 9.04 10.51 -19.68
N GLU A 74 10.34 10.27 -19.48
CA GLU A 74 10.91 10.12 -18.14
C GLU A 74 10.84 11.43 -17.33
N ASP A 75 11.11 12.57 -17.97
CA ASP A 75 11.06 13.88 -17.31
C ASP A 75 9.64 14.28 -16.91
N GLU A 76 8.63 14.01 -17.74
CA GLU A 76 7.23 14.23 -17.39
C GLU A 76 6.76 13.34 -16.23
N THR A 77 7.22 12.08 -16.19
CA THR A 77 6.94 11.19 -15.07
C THR A 77 7.60 11.68 -13.78
N LEU A 78 8.86 12.11 -13.84
CA LEU A 78 9.55 12.64 -12.68
C LEU A 78 8.92 13.96 -12.20
N ALA A 79 8.48 14.84 -13.09
CA ALA A 79 7.76 16.04 -12.73
C ALA A 79 6.45 15.73 -11.98
N ARG A 80 5.70 14.72 -12.41
CA ARG A 80 4.48 14.26 -11.71
C ARG A 80 4.76 13.67 -10.33
N ILE A 81 5.84 12.88 -10.20
CA ILE A 81 6.29 12.39 -8.88
C ILE A 81 6.70 13.57 -7.98
N ASP A 82 7.47 14.51 -8.52
CA ASP A 82 7.90 15.70 -7.78
C ASP A 82 6.69 16.57 -7.38
N ARG A 83 5.62 16.62 -8.20
CA ARG A 83 4.34 17.24 -7.84
C ARG A 83 3.67 16.54 -6.65
N ALA A 84 3.71 15.21 -6.58
CA ALA A 84 3.20 14.45 -5.44
C ALA A 84 4.01 14.72 -4.14
N ILE A 85 5.31 15.00 -4.27
CA ILE A 85 6.15 15.42 -3.15
C ILE A 85 5.79 16.85 -2.72
N VAL A 86 5.73 17.79 -3.66
CA VAL A 86 5.41 19.21 -3.38
C VAL A 86 4.03 19.37 -2.76
N GLY A 87 3.04 18.62 -3.23
CA GLY A 87 1.68 18.66 -2.67
C GLY A 87 1.51 17.91 -1.34
N GLY A 88 2.60 17.38 -0.78
CA GLY A 88 2.63 16.81 0.55
C GLY A 88 1.91 15.47 0.67
N TRP A 89 1.99 14.63 -0.36
CA TRP A 89 1.53 13.24 -0.28
C TRP A 89 2.70 12.28 -0.08
N LEU A 90 3.80 12.52 -0.80
CA LEU A 90 5.09 11.89 -0.54
C LEU A 90 6.06 12.88 0.09
N ALA A 91 7.05 12.38 0.80
CA ALA A 91 8.18 13.16 1.28
C ALA A 91 9.49 12.42 1.01
N ILE A 92 10.60 13.13 1.24
CA ILE A 92 11.94 12.59 1.10
C ILE A 92 12.61 12.56 2.47
N GLU A 93 13.05 11.38 2.87
CA GLU A 93 13.91 11.19 4.04
C GLU A 93 15.28 10.70 3.59
N TYR A 94 16.33 11.14 4.30
CA TYR A 94 17.69 10.73 3.99
C TYR A 94 18.12 9.59 4.90
N ASP A 95 18.38 8.42 4.31
CA ASP A 95 19.19 7.38 4.95
C ASP A 95 20.66 7.55 4.54
N GLY A 96 21.45 8.10 5.46
CA GLY A 96 22.81 8.54 5.20
C GLY A 96 22.88 9.59 4.09
N ARG A 97 23.20 9.14 2.86
CA ARG A 97 23.31 10.02 1.67
C ARG A 97 22.12 9.90 0.72
N LEU A 98 21.34 8.83 0.84
CA LEU A 98 20.35 8.44 -0.17
C LEU A 98 18.99 9.07 0.17
N PRO A 99 18.37 9.80 -0.78
CA PRO A 99 17.01 10.27 -0.63
C PRO A 99 16.03 9.13 -0.91
N LEU A 100 15.28 8.74 0.11
CA LEU A 100 14.28 7.69 0.07
C LEU A 100 12.88 8.31 0.14
N LEU A 101 11.95 7.70 -0.56
CA LEU A 101 10.55 8.11 -0.50
C LEU A 101 9.91 7.60 0.79
N VAL A 102 9.11 8.46 1.41
CA VAL A 102 8.22 8.09 2.50
C VAL A 102 6.81 8.62 2.23
N PHE A 103 5.81 7.95 2.78
CA PHE A 103 4.48 8.54 2.83
C PHE A 103 4.45 9.65 3.88
N THR A 104 3.81 10.75 3.53
CA THR A 104 3.24 11.66 4.54
C THR A 104 1.99 11.04 5.14
N ASP A 105 1.46 11.60 6.24
CA ASP A 105 0.16 11.17 6.78
C ASP A 105 -0.97 11.27 5.74
N ARG A 106 -0.93 12.29 4.89
CA ARG A 106 -1.94 12.51 3.84
C ARG A 106 -1.84 11.46 2.73
N GLY A 107 -0.62 11.18 2.24
CA GLY A 107 -0.40 10.14 1.24
C GLY A 107 -0.73 8.75 1.79
N TRP A 108 -0.31 8.48 3.03
CA TRP A 108 -0.60 7.22 3.70
C TRP A 108 -2.10 7.00 3.89
N ALA A 109 -2.86 8.04 4.24
CA ALA A 109 -4.32 7.91 4.39
C ALA A 109 -5.01 7.43 3.10
N ILE A 110 -4.54 7.90 1.93
CA ILE A 110 -5.06 7.49 0.62
C ILE A 110 -4.61 6.07 0.29
N GLU A 111 -3.30 5.80 0.37
CA GLU A 111 -2.76 4.48 0.02
C GLU A 111 -3.32 3.38 0.93
N ARG A 112 -3.41 3.66 2.23
CA ARG A 112 -4.02 2.73 3.20
C ARG A 112 -5.43 2.34 2.80
N GLU A 113 -6.24 3.27 2.29
CA GLU A 113 -7.60 2.99 1.83
C GLU A 113 -7.59 2.11 0.58
N VAL A 114 -6.75 2.43 -0.40
CA VAL A 114 -6.59 1.64 -1.63
C VAL A 114 -6.14 0.21 -1.28
N ARG A 115 -5.06 0.09 -0.51
CA ARG A 115 -4.46 -1.19 -0.14
C ARG A 115 -5.36 -2.04 0.74
N ALA A 116 -6.09 -1.44 1.68
CA ALA A 116 -7.06 -2.17 2.49
C ALA A 116 -8.21 -2.73 1.65
N ARG A 117 -8.65 -2.03 0.60
CA ARG A 117 -9.70 -2.53 -0.32
C ARG A 117 -9.18 -3.67 -1.20
N GLU A 118 -7.98 -3.54 -1.76
CA GLU A 118 -7.35 -4.64 -2.50
C GLU A 118 -7.24 -5.91 -1.65
N LEU A 119 -6.82 -5.76 -0.39
CA LEU A 119 -6.74 -6.89 0.55
C LEU A 119 -8.12 -7.42 0.92
N PHE A 120 -9.12 -6.55 1.07
CA PHE A 120 -10.51 -6.97 1.32
C PHE A 120 -11.02 -7.85 0.18
N ASP A 121 -10.84 -7.44 -1.07
CA ASP A 121 -11.30 -8.20 -2.24
C ASP A 121 -10.59 -9.56 -2.33
N GLN A 122 -9.28 -9.59 -2.07
CA GLN A 122 -8.49 -10.83 -1.99
C GLN A 122 -9.00 -11.76 -0.88
N LEU A 123 -9.29 -11.21 0.31
CA LEU A 123 -9.82 -12.00 1.42
C LEU A 123 -11.24 -12.47 1.19
N ALA A 124 -12.09 -11.69 0.52
CA ALA A 124 -13.45 -12.10 0.17
C ALA A 124 -13.42 -13.33 -0.75
N GLU A 125 -12.52 -13.32 -1.75
CA GLU A 125 -12.33 -14.49 -2.61
C GLU A 125 -11.75 -15.68 -1.85
N ASN A 126 -10.77 -15.44 -0.97
CA ASN A 126 -10.17 -16.48 -0.15
C ASN A 126 -11.19 -17.12 0.81
N ALA A 127 -12.07 -16.31 1.41
CA ALA A 127 -13.16 -16.77 2.27
C ALA A 127 -14.15 -17.65 1.52
N ARG A 128 -14.60 -17.21 0.33
CA ARG A 128 -15.51 -17.98 -0.54
C ARG A 128 -14.91 -19.32 -0.99
N ARG A 129 -13.62 -19.34 -1.31
CA ARG A 129 -12.91 -20.57 -1.71
C ARG A 129 -12.82 -21.59 -0.56
N GLY A 130 -12.80 -21.13 0.68
CA GLY A 130 -12.59 -21.98 1.85
C GLY A 130 -11.11 -22.37 2.06
N PRO A 131 -10.82 -23.26 3.02
CA PRO A 131 -9.45 -23.62 3.38
C PRO A 131 -8.70 -24.36 2.25
N PRO A 132 -7.36 -24.22 2.16
CA PRO A 132 -6.49 -23.49 3.10
C PRO A 132 -6.55 -21.96 2.91
N PHE A 133 -6.64 -21.23 4.02
CA PHE A 133 -6.70 -19.77 3.99
C PHE A 133 -5.31 -19.12 3.89
N GLU A 134 -5.18 -18.10 3.04
CA GLU A 134 -3.90 -17.42 2.78
C GLU A 134 -3.73 -16.18 3.68
N VAL A 135 -3.66 -16.42 4.98
CA VAL A 135 -3.65 -15.34 6.00
C VAL A 135 -2.24 -14.92 6.45
N GLU A 136 -1.22 -15.74 6.17
CA GLU A 136 0.19 -15.42 6.50
C GLU A 136 0.67 -14.13 5.84
N MET A 137 0.15 -13.82 4.64
CA MET A 137 0.49 -12.58 3.92
C MET A 137 0.04 -11.32 4.66
N LEU A 138 -0.83 -11.42 5.67
CA LEU A 138 -1.29 -10.28 6.48
C LEU A 138 -0.37 -9.98 7.67
N ARG A 139 0.50 -10.93 8.03
CA ARG A 139 1.40 -10.78 9.17
C ARG A 139 2.39 -9.64 8.94
N ASP A 140 2.74 -8.95 10.01
CA ASP A 140 3.73 -7.85 10.03
C ASP A 140 3.42 -6.64 9.13
N ARG A 141 2.22 -6.59 8.54
CA ARG A 141 1.73 -5.42 7.79
C ARG A 141 1.49 -4.22 8.71
N ASN A 142 1.47 -3.03 8.11
CA ASN A 142 1.18 -1.80 8.83
C ASN A 142 -0.14 -1.92 9.62
N ARG A 143 -0.05 -1.69 10.93
CA ARG A 143 -1.17 -1.92 11.84
C ARG A 143 -2.40 -1.06 11.53
N SER A 144 -2.21 0.18 11.06
CA SER A 144 -3.35 1.03 10.70
C SER A 144 -4.09 0.53 9.45
N MET A 145 -3.38 -0.13 8.53
CA MET A 145 -3.97 -0.79 7.37
C MET A 145 -4.72 -2.06 7.77
N ILE A 146 -4.17 -2.87 8.68
CA ILE A 146 -4.86 -4.04 9.23
C ILE A 146 -6.17 -3.66 9.94
N TRP A 147 -6.16 -2.56 10.70
CA TRP A 147 -7.38 -2.00 11.28
C TRP A 147 -8.39 -1.61 10.22
N ARG A 148 -7.95 -0.89 9.20
CA ARG A 148 -8.85 -0.48 8.14
C ARG A 148 -9.46 -1.67 7.38
N LEU A 149 -8.67 -2.72 7.12
CA LEU A 149 -9.13 -3.96 6.53
C LEU A 149 -10.20 -4.65 7.39
N LEU A 150 -9.98 -4.75 8.69
CA LEU A 150 -10.97 -5.34 9.62
C LEU A 150 -12.25 -4.51 9.71
N ASP A 151 -12.17 -3.18 9.58
CA ASP A 151 -13.36 -2.32 9.50
C ASP A 151 -14.17 -2.60 8.22
N LEU A 152 -13.50 -2.86 7.08
CA LEU A 152 -14.18 -3.24 5.84
C LEU A 152 -14.87 -4.60 5.97
N VAL A 153 -14.21 -5.58 6.59
CA VAL A 153 -14.77 -6.91 6.85
C VAL A 153 -15.96 -6.85 7.81
N GLU A 154 -15.90 -6.04 8.86
CA GLU A 154 -17.05 -5.86 9.76
C GLU A 154 -18.24 -5.22 9.04
N ALA A 155 -17.99 -4.19 8.22
CA ALA A 155 -19.04 -3.46 7.51
C ALA A 155 -19.70 -4.27 6.39
N SER A 156 -19.07 -5.34 5.89
CA SER A 156 -19.69 -6.20 4.88
C SER A 156 -20.81 -7.07 5.46
N HIS A 157 -20.81 -7.31 6.78
CA HIS A 157 -21.69 -8.25 7.45
C HIS A 157 -21.67 -9.67 6.87
N ASP A 158 -20.61 -10.03 6.14
CA ASP A 158 -20.49 -11.27 5.41
C ASP A 158 -19.98 -12.41 6.32
N PRO A 159 -20.81 -13.43 6.63
CA PRO A 159 -20.42 -14.51 7.54
C PRO A 159 -19.35 -15.44 6.96
N ASP A 160 -19.09 -15.42 5.65
CA ASP A 160 -18.08 -16.28 5.02
C ASP A 160 -16.67 -15.98 5.54
N PHE A 161 -16.44 -14.75 6.02
CA PHE A 161 -15.18 -14.36 6.64
C PHE A 161 -14.89 -15.06 7.97
N ILE A 162 -15.88 -15.61 8.68
CA ILE A 162 -15.70 -16.09 10.06
C ILE A 162 -14.59 -17.16 10.15
N ALA A 163 -14.61 -18.16 9.27
CA ALA A 163 -13.62 -19.25 9.29
C ALA A 163 -12.21 -18.74 8.95
N LEU A 164 -12.11 -17.82 7.98
CA LEU A 164 -10.85 -17.17 7.62
C LEU A 164 -10.30 -16.33 8.77
N LEU A 165 -11.15 -15.54 9.42
CA LEU A 165 -10.79 -14.70 10.56
C LEU A 165 -10.33 -15.56 11.76
N GLN A 166 -10.94 -16.72 12.00
CA GLN A 166 -10.48 -17.66 13.02
C GLN A 166 -9.06 -18.14 12.72
N ALA A 167 -8.78 -18.57 11.49
CA ALA A 167 -7.44 -19.00 11.08
C ALA A 167 -6.41 -17.88 11.20
N TRP A 168 -6.75 -16.65 10.76
CA TRP A 168 -5.88 -15.49 10.92
C TRP A 168 -5.62 -15.17 12.40
N GLY A 169 -6.65 -15.29 13.24
CA GLY A 169 -6.58 -15.08 14.67
C GLY A 169 -5.59 -15.98 15.39
N GLU A 170 -5.17 -17.12 14.84
CA GLU A 170 -4.19 -18.00 15.48
C GLU A 170 -2.74 -17.50 15.34
N ILE A 171 -2.43 -16.81 14.23
CA ILE A 171 -1.06 -16.45 13.87
C ILE A 171 -0.67 -15.00 14.21
N ASP A 172 -1.63 -14.12 14.47
CA ASP A 172 -1.35 -12.69 14.66
C ASP A 172 -1.05 -12.29 16.12
N TYR A 173 -0.57 -11.06 16.31
CA TYR A 173 -0.27 -10.48 17.60
C TYR A 173 -1.53 -10.22 18.43
N ARG A 174 -1.37 -10.25 19.75
CA ARG A 174 -2.45 -10.12 20.75
C ARG A 174 -3.49 -9.05 20.43
N LYS A 175 -3.07 -7.84 20.03
CA LYS A 175 -4.01 -6.75 19.74
C LYS A 175 -4.85 -7.03 18.49
N VAL A 176 -4.25 -7.56 17.43
CA VAL A 176 -4.94 -7.93 16.19
C VAL A 176 -5.93 -9.06 16.44
N ARG A 177 -5.50 -10.10 17.18
CA ARG A 177 -6.40 -11.19 17.61
C ARG A 177 -7.63 -10.69 18.36
N GLN A 178 -7.47 -9.70 19.24
CA GLN A 178 -8.60 -9.12 19.98
C GLN A 178 -9.58 -8.43 19.03
N ARG A 179 -9.09 -7.66 18.05
CA ARG A 179 -9.95 -7.00 17.05
C ARG A 179 -10.66 -8.04 16.18
N ILE A 180 -9.95 -9.06 15.71
CA ILE A 180 -10.51 -10.17 14.93
C ILE A 180 -11.68 -10.83 15.69
N ARG A 181 -11.50 -11.17 16.97
CA ARG A 181 -12.58 -11.75 17.80
C ARG A 181 -13.80 -10.84 17.89
N SER A 182 -13.58 -9.53 18.01
CA SER A 182 -14.68 -8.54 18.00
C SER A 182 -15.43 -8.54 16.67
N VAL A 183 -14.72 -8.60 15.54
CA VAL A 183 -15.35 -8.66 14.21
C VAL A 183 -16.14 -9.96 14.05
N ILE A 184 -15.58 -11.11 14.44
CA ILE A 184 -16.28 -12.40 14.40
C ILE A 184 -17.60 -12.33 15.18
N ALA A 185 -17.59 -11.76 16.39
CA ALA A 185 -18.79 -11.63 17.22
C ALA A 185 -19.88 -10.77 16.53
N GLN A 186 -19.49 -9.68 15.86
CA GLN A 186 -20.40 -8.82 15.11
C GLN A 186 -21.01 -9.54 13.90
N LEU A 187 -20.20 -10.28 13.13
CA LEU A 187 -20.67 -11.07 12.00
C LEU A 187 -21.63 -12.18 12.43
N GLN A 188 -21.36 -12.83 13.57
CA GLN A 188 -22.25 -13.83 14.15
C GLN A 188 -23.59 -13.24 14.58
N ALA A 189 -23.58 -12.08 15.24
CA ALA A 189 -24.80 -11.41 15.67
C ALA A 189 -25.68 -11.00 14.47
N ALA A 190 -25.08 -10.42 13.42
CA ALA A 190 -25.80 -10.00 12.21
C ALA A 190 -26.49 -11.18 11.50
N ARG A 191 -25.88 -12.37 11.53
CA ARG A 191 -26.49 -13.59 10.97
C ARG A 191 -27.75 -14.03 11.71
N THR A 192 -27.81 -13.84 13.03
CA THR A 192 -28.98 -14.21 13.84
C THR A 192 -30.16 -13.27 13.58
N THR A 193 -29.91 -11.98 13.35
CA THR A 193 -30.97 -10.98 13.12
C THR A 193 -31.57 -11.04 11.71
N GLY A 194 -30.87 -11.61 10.73
CA GLY A 194 -31.38 -11.77 9.35
C GLY A 194 -32.14 -13.08 9.09
N SER A 195 -32.36 -13.92 10.11
CA SER A 195 -33.05 -15.22 9.99
C SER A 195 -34.45 -15.24 10.63
N GLU A 196 -34.98 -14.07 11.03
CA GLU A 196 -36.37 -13.84 11.50
C GLU A 196 -37.19 -13.12 10.42
#